data_AF-A0A7C5CF12-F1
#
_entry.id   AF-A0A7C5CF12-F1
#
_cell.length_a   1.000
_cell.length_b   1.000
_cell.length_c   1.000
_cell.angle_alpha   90.00
_cell.angle_beta   90.00
_cell.angle_gamma   90.00
#
_symmetry.space_group_name_H-M   'P 1'
#
loop_
_entity.id
_entity.type
_entity.pdbx_description
1 polymer ?
#
loop_
_entity_poly.entity_id
_entity_poly.type
_entity_poly.pdbx_seq_one_letter_code
_entity_poly.pdbx_strand_id
1 'polypeptide(L)' 'MSNQERLKYKDIISKEILSYSGFTTREKQFGLSNLNLVSEDGSIDRLINKFEEISLDIRPFIQDRGLARF' A
#
# COMPACT_ATOMS: atom_id res chain seq x y z
N MET A 1 12.63 7.63 -8.69
CA MET A 1 13.15 6.31 -8.24
C MET A 1 13.57 5.48 -9.44
N SER A 2 14.64 4.71 -9.32
CA SER A 2 15.02 3.68 -10.28
C SER A 2 14.02 2.52 -10.24
N ASN A 3 13.88 1.77 -11.32
CA ASN A 3 12.98 0.60 -11.40
C ASN A 3 13.25 -0.46 -10.32
N GLN A 4 14.51 -0.62 -9.90
CA GLN A 4 14.85 -1.53 -8.79
C GLN A 4 14.33 -1.04 -7.43
N GLU A 5 14.40 0.27 -7.17
CA GLU A 5 13.87 0.87 -5.94
C GLU A 5 12.35 0.75 -5.88
N ARG A 6 11.69 0.88 -7.03
CA ARG A 6 10.23 0.69 -7.16
C ARG A 6 9.80 -0.73 -6.83
N LEU A 7 10.49 -1.73 -7.38
CA LEU A 7 10.19 -3.14 -7.10
C LEU A 7 10.41 -3.47 -5.62
N LYS A 8 11.50 -2.98 -5.02
CA LYS A 8 11.75 -3.12 -3.58
C LYS A 8 10.67 -2.45 -2.75
N TYR A 9 10.22 -1.26 -3.13
CA TYR A 9 9.18 -0.54 -2.42
C TYR A 9 7.83 -1.26 -2.48
N LYS A 10 7.44 -1.77 -3.65
CA LYS A 10 6.24 -2.62 -3.79
C LYS A 10 6.32 -3.90 -2.97
N ASP A 11 7.49 -4.52 -2.90
CA ASP A 11 7.71 -5.71 -2.06
C ASP A 11 7.56 -5.39 -0.56
N ILE A 12 8.05 -4.24 -0.11
CA ILE A 12 7.86 -3.76 1.27
C ILE A 12 6.37 -3.57 1.57
N ILE A 13 5.64 -2.83 0.72
CA ILE A 13 4.20 -2.60 0.94
C ILE A 13 3.43 -3.92 0.95
N SER A 14 3.73 -4.84 0.05
CA SER A 14 3.14 -6.18 0.01
C SER A 14 3.32 -6.93 1.34
N LYS A 15 4.53 -6.92 1.88
CA LYS A 15 4.85 -7.54 3.18
C LYS A 15 4.12 -6.89 4.33
N GLU A 16 4.06 -5.56 4.36
CA GLU A 16 3.33 -4.83 5.41
C GLU A 16 1.82 -5.07 5.34
N ILE A 17 1.21 -5.11 4.15
CA ILE A 17 -0.20 -5.46 3.99
C ILE A 17 -0.47 -6.88 4.53
N LEU A 18 0.41 -7.84 4.20
CA LEU A 18 0.27 -9.22 4.66
C LEU A 18 0.45 -9.36 6.17
N SER A 19 1.38 -8.62 6.76
CA SER A 19 1.70 -8.68 8.19
C SER A 19 0.72 -7.88 9.06
N TYR A 20 0.02 -6.90 8.50
CA TYR A 20 -0.89 -6.05 9.25
C TYR A 20 -2.11 -6.83 9.76
N SER A 21 -2.30 -6.85 11.08
CA SER A 21 -3.41 -7.54 11.73
C SER A 21 -4.73 -6.78 11.60
N GLY A 22 -4.68 -5.47 11.34
CA GLY A 22 -5.87 -4.63 11.18
C GLY A 22 -6.63 -4.83 9.87
N PHE A 23 -6.07 -5.60 8.92
CA PHE A 23 -6.76 -5.98 7.68
C PHE A 23 -7.29 -7.41 7.74
N THR A 24 -8.52 -7.57 7.29
CA THR A 24 -9.12 -8.85 6.94
C THR A 24 -8.46 -9.45 5.70
N THR A 25 -8.67 -10.75 5.47
CA THR A 25 -8.16 -11.44 4.28
C THR A 25 -8.58 -10.77 2.96
N ARG A 26 -9.81 -10.24 2.90
CA ARG A 26 -10.34 -9.56 1.71
C ARG A 26 -9.63 -8.24 1.46
N GLU A 27 -9.41 -7.45 2.51
CA GLU A 27 -8.70 -6.16 2.41
C GLU A 27 -7.23 -6.36 2.03
N LYS A 28 -6.58 -7.42 2.55
CA LYS A 28 -5.23 -7.81 2.14
C LYS A 28 -5.20 -8.15 0.65
N GLN A 29 -6.10 -9.02 0.20
CA GLN A 29 -6.19 -9.36 -1.22
C GLN A 29 -6.45 -8.14 -2.09
N PHE A 30 -7.37 -7.27 -1.67
CA PHE A 30 -7.67 -6.02 -2.37
C PHE A 30 -6.44 -5.12 -2.52
N GLY A 31 -5.68 -4.92 -1.43
CA GLY A 31 -4.43 -4.17 -1.46
C GLY A 31 -3.39 -4.76 -2.39
N LEU A 32 -3.17 -6.08 -2.31
CA LEU A 32 -2.20 -6.80 -3.15
C LEU A 32 -2.56 -6.73 -4.63
N SER A 33 -3.84 -6.87 -4.97
CA SER A 33 -4.33 -6.76 -6.36
C SER A 33 -4.19 -5.34 -6.94
N ASN A 34 -4.08 -4.32 -6.08
CA ASN A 34 -3.95 -2.92 -6.48
C ASN A 34 -2.55 -2.33 -6.21
N LEU A 35 -1.55 -3.14 -5.85
CA LEU A 35 -0.16 -2.70 -5.63
C LEU A 35 0.48 -2.07 -6.88
N ASN A 36 -0.06 -2.38 -8.06
CA ASN A 36 0.34 -1.73 -9.30
C ASN A 36 0.06 -0.22 -9.29
N LEU A 37 -0.92 0.25 -8.52
CA LEU A 37 -1.30 1.66 -8.38
C LEU A 37 -0.30 2.51 -7.59
N VAL A 38 0.63 1.89 -6.87
CA VAL A 38 1.77 2.61 -6.28
C VAL A 38 2.57 3.23 -7.42
N SER A 39 2.46 4.56 -7.52
CA SER A 39 2.86 5.37 -8.66
C SER A 39 4.36 5.30 -8.95
N GLU A 40 4.78 5.78 -10.11
CA GLU A 40 6.19 5.75 -10.54
C GLU A 40 7.11 6.65 -9.69
N ASP A 41 6.52 7.66 -9.05
CA ASP A 41 7.12 8.53 -8.05
C ASP A 41 7.15 7.89 -6.63
N GLY A 42 6.53 6.72 -6.46
CA GLY A 42 6.37 6.03 -5.18
C GLY A 42 5.27 6.59 -4.28
N SER A 43 4.38 7.44 -4.82
CA SER A 43 3.18 7.86 -4.10
C SER A 43 2.27 6.67 -3.84
N ILE A 44 1.81 6.58 -2.59
CA ILE A 44 0.82 5.63 -2.10
C ILE A 44 -0.60 6.21 -2.18
N ASP A 45 -0.77 7.49 -2.54
CA ASP A 45 -2.08 8.17 -2.54
C ASP A 45 -3.10 7.47 -3.43
N ARG A 46 -2.68 6.94 -4.57
CA ARG A 46 -3.57 6.16 -5.45
C ARG A 46 -4.05 4.87 -4.80
N LEU A 47 -3.19 4.23 -4.01
CA LEU A 47 -3.58 3.05 -3.23
C LEU A 47 -4.55 3.45 -2.13
N ILE A 48 -4.30 4.57 -1.42
CA ILE A 48 -5.21 5.12 -0.40
C ILE A 48 -6.59 5.36 -1.00
N ASN A 49 -6.67 6.13 -2.09
CA ASN A 49 -7.94 6.42 -2.77
C ASN A 49 -8.65 5.14 -3.23
N LYS A 50 -7.89 4.11 -3.61
CA LYS A 50 -8.47 2.82 -4.01
C LYS A 50 -9.11 2.08 -2.84
N PHE A 51 -8.50 2.15 -1.66
CA PHE A 51 -9.09 1.61 -0.43
C PHE A 51 -10.31 2.42 0.05
N GLU A 52 -10.35 3.72 -0.21
CA GLU A 52 -11.54 4.53 0.05
C GLU A 52 -12.76 4.08 -0.77
N GLU A 53 -12.57 3.49 -1.97
CA GLU A 53 -13.69 2.91 -2.75
C GLU A 53 -14.39 1.76 -2.02
N ILE A 54 -13.70 1.05 -1.12
CA ILE A 54 -14.27 0.02 -0.25
C ILE A 54 -14.58 0.54 1.16
N SER A 55 -14.64 1.87 1.33
CA SER A 55 -14.86 2.55 2.61
C SER A 55 -13.81 2.23 3.69
N LEU A 56 -12.56 1.94 3.28
CA LEU A 56 -11.46 1.67 4.20
C LEU A 56 -10.42 2.81 4.16
N ASP A 57 -10.21 3.48 5.28
CA ASP A 57 -9.12 4.45 5.42
C ASP A 57 -7.83 3.74 5.87
N ILE A 58 -6.86 3.67 4.96
CA ILE A 58 -5.56 3.04 5.23
C ILE A 58 -4.48 4.04 5.61
N ARG A 59 -4.77 5.34 5.72
CA ARG A 59 -3.78 6.35 6.17
C ARG A 59 -3.14 6.00 7.52
N PRO A 60 -3.88 5.50 8.54
CA PRO A 60 -3.28 5.07 9.79
C PRO A 60 -2.28 3.91 9.60
N PHE A 61 -2.60 2.95 8.73
CA PHE A 61 -1.68 1.85 8.39
C PHE A 61 -0.41 2.37 7.72
N ILE A 62 -0.53 3.30 6.77
CA ILE A 62 0.62 3.89 6.08
C ILE A 62 1.52 4.67 7.05
N GLN A 63 0.94 5.41 8.00
CA GLN A 63 1.68 6.15 9.02
C GLN A 63 2.36 5.20 10.03
N ASP A 64 1.62 4.23 10.58
CA ASP A 64 2.13 3.24 11.54
C ASP A 64 3.32 2.45 10.98
N ARG A 65 3.27 2.13 9.68
CA ARG A 65 4.32 1.35 9.00
C ARG A 65 5.42 2.19 8.37
N GLY A 66 5.39 3.51 8.53
CA GLY A 66 6.39 4.40 7.94
C GLY A 66 6.44 4.31 6.41
N LEU A 67 5.30 3.99 5.79
CA LEU A 67 5.17 3.84 4.34
C LEU A 67 4.88 5.18 3.66
N ALA A 68 4.56 6.24 4.41
CA ALA A 68 4.44 7.58 3.86
C ALA A 68 5.83 8.07 3.42
N ARG A 69 6.09 8.11 2.11
CA ARG A 69 7.21 8.88 1.55
C ARG A 69 6.70 10.27 1.19
N PHE A 70 7.12 11.26 1.97
CA PHE A 70 6.97 12.69 1.70
C PHE A 70 7.93 13.13 0.59
#